data_AF-A0A3B8IFB9-F1
#
_entry.id   AF-A0A3B8IFB9-F1
#
_cell.length_a   1.000
_cell.length_b   1.000
_cell.length_c   1.000
_cell.angle_alpha   90.00
_cell.angle_beta   90.00
_cell.angle_gamma   90.00
#
_symmetry.space_group_name_H-M   'P 1'
#
loop_
_entity.id
_entity.type
_entity.pdbx_description
1 polymer ?
#
loop_
_entity_poly.entity_id
_entity_poly.type
_entity_poly.pdbx_seq_one_letter_code
_entity_poly.pdbx_strand_id
1 'polypeptide(L)' 'YIEENHHLPDVPSAEEVAEHGYAQSEVNETLLRKIEELTLYMIEMKADNEALKADNAELRGMIEQLQTQED' A
#
# COMPACT_ATOMS: atom_id res chain seq x y z
N TYR A 1 -1.36 -15.75 -7.78
CA TYR A 1 -0.52 -16.37 -6.74
C TYR A 1 -1.29 -16.65 -5.47
N ILE A 2 -1.82 -15.65 -4.73
CA ILE A 2 -2.61 -15.94 -3.51
C ILE A 2 -3.88 -16.77 -3.81
N GLU A 3 -4.60 -16.49 -4.89
CA GLU A 3 -5.82 -17.26 -5.23
C GLU A 3 -5.55 -18.73 -5.62
N GLU A 4 -4.36 -19.01 -6.13
CA GLU A 4 -3.98 -20.33 -6.67
C GLU A 4 -3.17 -21.14 -5.66
N ASN A 5 -2.26 -20.49 -4.93
CA ASN A 5 -1.33 -21.13 -4.00
C ASN A 5 -1.69 -20.88 -2.53
N HIS A 6 -2.68 -20.01 -2.22
CA HIS A 6 -3.12 -19.68 -0.87
C HIS A 6 -2.05 -19.07 0.08
N HIS A 7 -0.84 -18.79 -0.41
CA HIS A 7 0.23 -18.11 0.31
C HIS A 7 0.88 -17.03 -0.56
N LEU A 8 1.77 -16.22 0.02
CA LEU A 8 2.54 -15.22 -0.73
C LEU A 8 3.70 -15.88 -1.50
N PRO A 9 4.19 -15.29 -2.60
CA PRO A 9 5.30 -15.84 -3.39
C PRO A 9 6.56 -16.13 -2.59
N ASP A 10 6.81 -15.32 -1.55
CA ASP A 10 8.02 -15.37 -0.73
C ASP A 10 7.82 -16.12 0.60
N VAL A 11 6.63 -16.67 0.85
CA VAL A 11 6.28 -17.36 2.10
C VAL A 11 5.91 -18.79 1.72
N PRO A 12 6.54 -19.84 2.27
CA PRO A 12 6.15 -21.20 1.94
C PRO A 12 4.74 -21.52 2.45
N SER A 13 4.14 -22.51 1.83
CA SER A 13 2.87 -23.10 2.26
C SER A 13 2.98 -23.77 3.64
N ALA A 14 1.84 -23.93 4.30
CA ALA A 14 1.78 -24.64 5.57
C ALA A 14 2.26 -26.10 5.46
N GLU A 15 2.05 -26.75 4.31
CA GLU A 15 2.51 -28.11 4.03
C GLU A 15 4.04 -28.18 3.90
N GLU A 16 4.65 -27.25 3.17
CA GLU A 16 6.11 -27.17 3.04
C GLU A 16 6.80 -26.94 4.40
N VAL A 17 6.23 -26.07 5.24
CA VAL A 17 6.70 -25.82 6.62
C VAL A 17 6.59 -27.06 7.49
N ALA A 18 5.53 -27.87 7.33
CA ALA A 18 5.32 -29.08 8.10
C ALA A 18 6.30 -30.21 7.70
N GLU A 19 6.65 -30.29 6.42
CA GLU A 19 7.51 -31.36 5.89
C GLU A 19 9.00 -31.06 6.03
N HIS A 20 9.43 -29.82 5.78
CA HIS A 20 10.85 -29.43 5.74
C HIS A 20 11.30 -28.65 6.98
N GLY A 21 10.37 -28.32 7.88
CA GLY A 21 10.59 -27.33 8.93
C GLY A 21 10.69 -25.92 8.36
N TYR A 22 10.80 -24.92 9.23
CA TYR A 22 10.93 -23.54 8.79
C TYR A 22 11.85 -22.75 9.71
N ALA A 23 12.82 -22.04 9.15
CA ALA A 23 13.72 -21.23 9.94
C ALA A 23 13.00 -19.93 10.35
N GLN A 24 12.65 -19.82 11.63
CA GLN A 24 11.97 -18.63 12.18
C GLN A 24 12.66 -17.31 11.79
N SER A 25 13.99 -17.33 11.65
CA SER A 25 14.78 -16.19 11.17
C SER A 25 14.41 -15.74 9.75
N GLU A 26 14.12 -16.68 8.84
CA GLU A 26 13.81 -16.41 7.42
C GLU A 26 12.40 -15.81 7.24
N VAL A 27 11.40 -16.24 8.03
CA VAL A 27 10.05 -15.62 8.03
C VAL A 27 10.17 -14.22 8.58
N ASN A 28 10.94 -14.05 9.67
CA ASN A 28 11.08 -12.76 10.31
C ASN A 28 11.78 -11.76 9.39
N GLU A 29 12.81 -12.19 8.66
CA GLU A 29 13.48 -11.37 7.64
C GLU A 29 12.53 -11.00 6.48
N THR A 30 11.81 -11.99 5.95
CA THR A 30 10.81 -11.77 4.88
C THR A 30 9.71 -10.81 5.32
N LEU A 31 9.21 -10.98 6.55
CA LEU A 31 8.18 -10.13 7.13
C LEU A 31 8.70 -8.70 7.34
N LEU A 32 9.92 -8.52 7.84
CA LEU A 32 10.54 -7.21 8.01
C LEU A 32 10.69 -6.49 6.66
N ARG A 33 11.19 -7.17 5.64
CA ARG A 33 11.27 -6.62 4.27
C ARG A 33 9.90 -6.21 3.74
N LYS A 34 8.87 -7.04 3.93
CA LYS A 34 7.50 -6.72 3.49
C LYS A 34 6.91 -5.54 4.26
N ILE A 35 7.21 -5.40 5.55
CA ILE A 35 6.80 -4.24 6.36
C ILE A 35 7.49 -2.97 5.85
N GLU A 36 8.77 -3.04 5.49
CA GLU A 36 9.49 -1.90 4.91
C GLU A 36 8.89 -1.49 3.55
N GLU A 37 8.67 -2.45 2.65
CA GLU A 37 8.00 -2.22 1.36
C GLU A 37 6.61 -1.56 1.55
N LEU A 38 5.78 -2.09 2.46
CA LEU A 38 4.47 -1.52 2.78
C LEU A 38 4.56 -0.12 3.40
N THR A 39 5.58 0.14 4.22
CA THR A 39 5.80 1.46 4.82
C THR A 39 6.18 2.48 3.75
N LEU A 40 7.04 2.11 2.80
CA LEU A 40 7.37 2.97 1.66
C LEU A 40 6.13 3.29 0.83
N TYR A 41 5.31 2.29 0.51
CA TYR A 41 4.05 2.53 -0.20
C TYR A 41 3.08 3.43 0.58
N MET A 42 3.00 3.29 1.91
CA MET A 42 2.17 4.17 2.72
C MET A 42 2.65 5.62 2.70
N ILE A 43 3.97 5.86 2.67
CA ILE A 43 4.55 7.20 2.56
C ILE A 43 4.21 7.82 1.20
N GLU A 44 4.40 7.07 0.11
CA GLU A 44 4.08 7.50 -1.25
C GLU A 44 2.59 7.81 -1.39
N MET A 45 1.72 6.90 -0.97
CA MET A 45 0.27 7.07 -1.02
C MET A 45 -0.20 8.27 -0.18
N LYS A 46 0.47 8.58 0.93
CA LYS A 46 0.16 9.77 1.73
C LYS A 46 0.52 11.06 0.96
N ALA A 47 1.68 11.10 0.32
CA ALA A 47 2.10 12.25 -0.48
C ALA A 47 1.13 12.50 -1.65
N ASP A 48 0.72 11.44 -2.36
CA ASP A 48 -0.25 11.53 -3.45
C ASP A 48 -1.61 12.03 -2.94
N ASN A 49 -2.05 11.57 -1.76
CA ASN A 49 -3.30 12.02 -1.15
C ASN A 49 -3.26 13.51 -0.78
N GLU A 50 -2.12 14.00 -0.28
CA GLU A 50 -1.93 15.42 0.04
C GLU A 50 -1.95 16.27 -1.24
N ALA A 51 -1.32 15.83 -2.33
CA ALA A 51 -1.38 16.48 -3.63
C ALA A 51 -2.83 16.54 -4.17
N LEU A 52 -3.54 15.41 -4.18
CA LEU A 52 -4.93 15.35 -4.62
C LEU A 52 -5.87 16.24 -3.79
N LYS A 53 -5.60 16.40 -2.50
CA LYS A 53 -6.36 17.32 -1.64
C LYS A 53 -6.09 18.78 -1.99
N ALA A 54 -4.83 19.13 -2.31
CA ALA A 54 -4.47 20.47 -2.74
C ALA A 54 -5.17 20.81 -4.06
N ASP A 55 -5.10 19.92 -5.06
CA ASP A 55 -5.77 20.09 -6.35
C ASP A 55 -7.29 20.24 -6.18
N ASN A 56 -7.91 19.42 -5.33
CA ASN A 56 -9.33 19.55 -5.02
C ASN A 56 -9.69 20.88 -4.36
N ALA A 57 -8.83 21.41 -3.48
CA ALA A 57 -9.06 22.70 -2.85
C ALA A 57 -8.96 23.84 -3.87
N GLU A 58 -7.99 23.79 -4.79
CA GLU A 58 -7.83 24.76 -5.87
C GLU A 58 -9.05 24.75 -6.81
N LEU A 59 -9.47 23.57 -7.27
CA LEU A 59 -10.64 23.42 -8.14
C LEU A 59 -11.91 23.96 -7.48
N ARG A 60 -12.11 23.70 -6.18
CA ARG A 60 -13.23 24.25 -5.42
C ARG A 60 -13.20 25.78 -5.38
N GLY A 61 -12.02 26.37 -5.17
CA GLY A 61 -11.86 27.82 -5.20
C GLY A 61 -12.16 28.42 -6.58
N MET A 62 -11.73 27.77 -7.66
CA MET A 62 -12.06 28.21 -9.03
C MET A 62 -13.55 28.15 -9.31
N ILE A 63 -14.24 27.09 -8.85
CA ILE A 63 -15.70 26.96 -9.00
C ILE A 63 -16.42 28.11 -8.27
N GLU A 64 -16.01 28.44 -7.05
CA GLU A 64 -16.60 29.54 -6.27
C GLU A 64 -16.41 30.90 -6.96
N GLN A 65 -15.23 31.15 -7.53
CA GLN A 65 -14.96 32.38 -8.29
C GLN A 65 -15.82 32.49 -9.55
N LEU A 66 -16.08 31.39 -10.25
CA LEU A 66 -16.95 31.39 -11.43
C LEU A 66 -18.41 31.64 -11.05
N GLN A 67 -18.89 31.01 -9.97
CA GLN A 67 -20.26 31.21 -9.47
C GLN A 67 -20.51 32.66 -9.06
N THR A 68 -19.55 33.31 -8.39
CA THR A 68 -19.69 34.72 -7.99
C THR A 68 -19.59 35.73 -9.15
N GLN A 69 -19.16 35.31 -10.34
CA GLN A 69 -19.16 36.14 -11.55
C GLN A 69 -20.45 36.03 -12.37
N GLU A 70 -21.25 34.98 -12.14
CA GLU A 70 -22.54 34.77 -12.82
C GLU A 70 -23.74 35.40 -12.08
N ASP A 71 -23.59 35.75 -10.80
CA ASP A 71 -24.57 36.48 -9.95
C ASP A 71 -24.38 38.01 -10.00
#